data_AF-A0A2A5KV90-F1
#
_entry.id   AF-A0A2A5KV90-F1
#
_cell.length_a   1.000
_cell.length_b   1.000
_cell.length_c   1.000
_cell.angle_alpha   90.00
_cell.angle_beta   90.00
_cell.angle_gamma   90.00
#
_symmetry.space_group_name_H-M   'P 1'
#
loop_
_entity.id
_entity.type
_entity.pdbx_description
1 polymer ?
#
loop_
_entity_poly.entity_id
_entity_poly.type
_entity_poly.pdbx_seq_one_letter_code
_entity_poly.pdbx_strand_id
1 'polypeptide(L)'
;MDSTAPITVYNWLPDTANEEFVSLEAAIEYAGEHIDHLPAIEILIRTGNHGYAILAGNQLFALIVRLSLNQRGEDANLTDRSTTPLPQCRTS
;
A
#
# COMPACT_ATOMS: atom_id res chain seq x y z
N MET A 1 7.87 16.04 22.14
CA MET A 1 6.98 14.87 22.17
C MET A 1 6.19 14.91 20.89
N ASP A 2 6.62 14.15 19.89
CA ASP A 2 5.84 13.95 18.68
C ASP A 2 4.60 13.16 19.08
N SER A 3 3.50 13.89 19.29
CA SER A 3 2.19 13.30 19.45
C SER A 3 1.80 12.78 18.07
N THR A 4 2.25 11.57 17.75
CA THR A 4 1.74 10.82 16.60
C THR A 4 0.29 10.51 16.93
N ALA A 5 -0.61 11.38 16.46
CA ALA A 5 -2.02 11.12 16.65
C ALA A 5 -2.38 9.81 15.94
N PRO A 6 -3.15 8.92 16.59
CA PRO A 6 -3.53 7.66 15.97
C PRO A 6 -4.35 7.94 14.70
N ILE A 7 -4.15 7.08 13.72
CA ILE A 7 -4.88 7.06 12.45
C ILE A 7 -5.92 5.96 12.57
N THR A 8 -7.18 6.29 12.35
CA THR A 8 -8.27 5.32 12.51
C THR A 8 -8.77 4.90 11.14
N VAL A 9 -8.84 3.60 10.89
CA VAL A 9 -9.52 3.04 9.73
C VAL A 9 -10.92 2.63 10.16
N TYR A 10 -11.91 3.30 9.60
CA TYR A 10 -13.32 2.94 9.75
C TYR A 10 -13.70 1.94 8.68
N ASN A 11 -14.40 0.90 9.09
CA ASN A 11 -15.04 -0.04 8.19
C ASN A 11 -16.55 0.01 8.41
N TRP A 12 -17.28 0.44 7.38
CA TRP A 12 -18.74 0.59 7.41
C TRP A 12 -19.48 -0.73 7.15
N LEU A 13 -18.78 -1.86 7.05
CA LEU A 13 -19.39 -3.18 7.01
C LEU A 13 -20.00 -3.56 8.36
N PRO A 14 -21.15 -4.28 8.37
CA PRO A 14 -21.73 -4.81 9.60
C PRO A 14 -20.71 -5.66 10.37
N ASP A 15 -20.75 -5.56 11.69
CA ASP A 15 -19.95 -6.37 12.63
C ASP A 15 -18.42 -6.27 12.44
N THR A 16 -17.93 -5.26 11.72
CA THR A 16 -16.49 -5.02 11.55
C THR A 16 -16.03 -3.92 12.50
N ALA A 17 -14.95 -4.19 13.25
CA ALA A 17 -14.39 -3.21 14.17
C ALA A 17 -13.57 -2.14 13.40
N ASN A 18 -13.50 -0.94 13.97
CA ASN A 18 -12.57 0.07 13.51
C ASN A 18 -11.15 -0.29 14.00
N GLU A 19 -10.17 -0.06 13.15
CA GLU A 19 -8.77 -0.36 13.44
C GLU A 19 -7.98 0.93 13.68
N GLU A 20 -7.07 0.93 14.64
CA GLU A 20 -6.20 2.06 14.94
C GLU A 20 -4.75 1.75 14.58
N PHE A 21 -4.14 2.65 13.82
CA PHE A 21 -2.77 2.53 13.35
C PHE A 21 -1.91 3.69 13.84
N VAL A 22 -0.64 3.36 14.11
CA VAL A 22 0.39 4.34 14.48
C VAL A 22 1.01 5.04 13.27
N SER A 23 0.79 4.53 12.06
CA SER A 23 1.35 5.04 10.81
C SER A 23 0.32 5.06 9.69
N LEU A 24 0.40 6.08 8.83
CA LEU A 24 -0.46 6.20 7.66
C LEU A 24 -0.18 5.09 6.65
N GLU A 25 1.09 4.70 6.53
CA GLU A 25 1.50 3.62 5.65
C GLU A 25 0.83 2.29 6.02
N ALA A 26 0.82 1.95 7.31
CA ALA A 26 0.16 0.74 7.81
C ALA A 26 -1.37 0.77 7.58
N ALA A 27 -2.00 1.94 7.76
CA ALA A 27 -3.42 2.10 7.48
C ALA A 27 -3.75 1.93 5.98
N ILE A 28 -2.87 2.40 5.09
CA ILE A 28 -3.05 2.25 3.63
C ILE A 28 -2.79 0.81 3.20
N GLU A 29 -1.79 0.15 3.80
CA GLU A 29 -1.51 -1.28 3.57
C GLU A 29 -2.72 -2.13 3.95
N TYR A 30 -3.29 -1.92 5.13
CA TYR A 30 -4.53 -2.58 5.56
C TYR A 30 -5.69 -2.33 4.58
N ALA A 31 -5.86 -1.10 4.10
CA ALA A 31 -6.88 -0.80 3.10
C ALA A 31 -6.60 -1.48 1.75
N GLY A 32 -5.33 -1.68 1.39
CA GLY A 32 -4.90 -2.43 0.20
C GLY A 32 -5.21 -3.92 0.30
N GLU A 33 -5.03 -4.54 1.49
CA GLU A 33 -5.43 -5.93 1.74
C GLU A 33 -6.95 -6.13 1.60
N HIS A 34 -7.73 -5.08 1.87
CA HIS A 34 -9.20 -5.09 1.81
C HIS A 34 -9.75 -4.33 0.60
N ILE A 35 -9.04 -4.35 -0.54
CA ILE A 35 -9.40 -3.58 -1.74
C ILE A 35 -10.81 -3.88 -2.29
N ASP A 36 -11.31 -5.09 -2.07
CA ASP A 36 -12.67 -5.50 -2.46
C ASP A 36 -13.76 -4.78 -1.64
N HIS A 37 -13.40 -4.25 -0.48
CA HIS A 37 -14.27 -3.53 0.45
C HIS A 37 -13.92 -2.04 0.55
N LEU A 38 -13.07 -1.53 -0.34
CA LEU A 38 -12.65 -0.12 -0.33
C LEU A 38 -13.80 0.91 -0.25
N PRO A 39 -14.96 0.69 -0.90
CA PRO A 39 -16.10 1.62 -0.78
C PRO A 39 -16.64 1.75 0.65
N ALA A 40 -16.38 0.76 1.51
CA ALA A 40 -16.77 0.75 2.91
C ALA A 40 -15.64 1.17 3.86
N ILE A 41 -14.44 1.50 3.35
CA ILE A 41 -13.27 1.84 4.15
C ILE A 41 -13.00 3.35 4.10
N GLU A 42 -12.80 3.95 5.26
CA GLU A 42 -12.38 5.35 5.40
C GLU A 42 -11.21 5.47 6.36
N ILE A 43 -10.13 6.15 5.96
CA ILE A 43 -8.99 6.42 6.82
C ILE A 43 -9.11 7.85 7.37
N LEU A 44 -9.25 7.95 8.68
CA LEU A 44 -9.31 9.20 9.43
C LEU A 44 -7.93 9.55 10.00
N ILE A 45 -7.36 10.65 9.51
CA ILE A 45 -6.05 11.16 9.92
C ILE A 45 -6.27 12.43 10.73
N ARG A 46 -5.85 12.43 12.00
CA ARG A 46 -5.94 13.63 12.83
C ARG A 46 -4.87 14.64 12.38
N THR A 47 -5.31 15.82 11.97
CA THR A 47 -4.44 16.92 11.54
C THR A 47 -4.42 18.03 12.58
N GLY A 48 -3.26 18.27 13.20
CA GLY A 48 -3.04 19.41 14.10
C GLY A 48 -4.14 19.68 15.13
N ASN A 49 -4.38 20.95 15.42
CA ASN A 49 -5.21 21.44 16.53
C ASN A 49 -6.73 21.22 16.32
N HIS A 50 -7.17 19.98 16.15
CA HIS A 50 -8.56 19.49 15.97
C HIS A 50 -9.06 19.33 14.52
N GLY A 51 -8.18 19.27 13.53
CA GLY A 51 -8.55 18.91 12.16
C GLY A 51 -8.57 17.39 11.97
N TYR A 52 -9.36 16.95 10.99
CA TYR A 52 -9.28 15.58 10.46
C TYR A 52 -9.20 15.66 8.93
N ALA A 53 -8.33 14.84 8.36
CA ALA A 53 -8.35 14.51 6.93
C ALA A 53 -8.96 13.11 6.77
N ILE A 54 -9.81 12.95 5.76
CA ILE A 54 -10.45 11.67 5.45
C ILE A 54 -9.96 11.23 4.08
N LEU A 55 -9.47 10.00 3.98
CA LEU A 55 -9.17 9.33 2.72
C LEU A 55 -10.20 8.21 2.52
N ALA A 56 -10.95 8.28 1.42
CA ALA A 56 -12.00 7.31 1.11
C ALA A 56 -12.15 7.13 -0.40
N GLY A 57 -12.78 6.01 -0.80
CA GLY A 57 -13.18 5.73 -2.18
C GLY A 57 -12.04 5.93 -3.19
N ASN A 58 -12.30 6.71 -4.24
CA ASN A 58 -11.33 6.92 -5.33
C ASN A 58 -10.02 7.57 -4.89
N GLN A 59 -10.03 8.42 -3.85
CA GLN A 59 -8.79 9.02 -3.35
C GLN A 59 -7.92 7.97 -2.68
N LEU A 60 -8.52 7.10 -1.87
CA LEU A 60 -7.83 5.99 -1.22
C LEU A 60 -7.31 4.99 -2.26
N PHE A 61 -8.13 4.64 -3.25
CA PHE A 61 -7.74 3.74 -4.34
C PHE A 61 -6.53 4.28 -5.12
N ALA A 62 -6.57 5.55 -5.51
CA ALA A 62 -5.46 6.18 -6.23
C ALA A 62 -4.16 6.18 -5.41
N LEU A 63 -4.28 6.30 -4.08
CA LEU A 63 -3.13 6.31 -3.18
C LEU A 63 -2.51 4.92 -3.04
N ILE A 64 -3.33 3.87 -2.86
CA ILE A 64 -2.90 2.47 -2.86
C ILE A 64 -2.18 2.15 -4.16
N VAL A 65 -2.80 2.42 -5.32
CA VAL A 65 -2.22 2.13 -6.63
C VAL A 65 -0.87 2.83 -6.81
N ARG A 66 -0.74 4.09 -6.39
CA ARG A 66 0.55 4.81 -6.46
C ARG A 66 1.63 4.16 -5.61
N LEU A 67 1.31 3.75 -4.39
CA LEU A 67 2.29 3.11 -3.50
C LEU A 67 2.69 1.71 -4.01
N SER A 68 1.73 0.93 -4.52
CA SER A 68 2.02 -0.38 -5.13
C SER A 68 2.87 -0.27 -6.40
N LEU A 69 2.66 0.78 -7.22
CA LEU A 69 3.47 1.00 -8.43
C LEU A 69 4.90 1.46 -8.09
N ASN A 70 5.09 2.20 -7.00
CA ASN A 70 6.42 2.64 -6.57
C ASN A 70 7.28 1.47 -6.08
N GLN A 71 6.69 0.44 -5.48
CA GLN A 71 7.41 -0.77 -5.03
C GLN A 71 7.91 -1.64 -6.21
N ARG A 72 7.20 -1.64 -7.34
CA ARG A 72 7.56 -2.42 -8.54
C ARG A 72 8.71 -1.82 -9.35
N GLY A 73 9.19 -0.62 -8.98
CA GLY A 73 10.31 0.05 -9.63
C GLY A 73 11.71 -0.42 -9.18
N GLU A 74 11.83 -1.10 -8.02
CA GLU A 74 13.13 -1.51 -7.47
C GLU A 74 13.55 -2.95 -7.86
N ASP A 75 12.62 -3.82 -8.28
CA ASP A 75 12.96 -5.20 -8.67
C ASP A 75 13.49 -5.35 -10.11
N ALA A 76 13.55 -4.25 -10.88
CA ALA A 76 14.07 -4.27 -12.24
C ALA A 76 15.62 -4.17 -12.34
N ASN A 77 16.35 -4.25 -11.22
CA ASN A 77 17.81 -4.33 -11.21
C ASN A 77 18.31 -5.67 -10.67
N LEU A 78 17.78 -6.77 -11.19
CA LEU A 78 18.38 -8.09 -10.99
C LEU A 78 18.24 -8.99 -12.23
N THR A 79 18.66 -8.51 -13.40
CA THR A 79 18.87 -9.40 -14.56
C THR A 79 19.92 -8.84 -15.54
N ASP A 80 21.20 -8.94 -15.18
CA ASP A 80 22.35 -8.92 -16.10
C ASP A 80 23.55 -9.43 -15.26
N ARG A 81 24.16 -10.62 -15.39
CA ARG A 81 24.38 -11.55 -16.49
C ARG A 81 24.69 -12.92 -15.88
N SER A 82 24.02 -13.98 -16.34
CA SER A 82 24.66 -15.29 -16.49
C SER A 82 23.79 -16.20 -17.33
N THR A 83 24.43 -16.85 -18.30
CA THR A 83 23.97 -18.00 -19.08
C THR A 83 23.41 -17.68 -20.48
N THR A 84 24.33 -17.58 -21.43
CA THR A 84 24.08 -17.99 -22.82
C THR A 84 24.40 -19.48 -22.96
N PRO A 85 23.50 -20.35 -23.43
CA PRO A 85 23.83 -21.74 -23.75
C PRO A 85 24.03 -21.95 -25.27
N LEU A 86 25.24 -22.42 -25.64
CA LEU A 86 25.63 -23.35 -26.74
C LEU A 86 25.12 -23.05 -28.19
N PRO A 87 25.58 -23.74 -29.27
CA PRO A 87 26.50 -24.87 -29.39
C PRO A 87 27.68 -24.58 -30.35
N GLN A 88 28.62 -25.51 -30.53
CA GLN A 88 28.98 -26.05 -31.87
C GLN A 88 29.75 -27.37 -31.72
N CYS A 89 29.16 -28.44 -32.25
CA CYS A 89 29.84 -29.68 -32.59
C CYS A 89 30.64 -29.49 -33.88
N ARG A 90 31.92 -29.93 -33.95
CA ARG A 90 32.39 -31.06 -34.78
C ARG A 90 33.92 -31.04 -34.98
N THR A 91 34.46 -32.25 -34.88
CA THR A 91 35.69 -32.83 -35.46
C THR A 91 36.33 -32.15 -36.67
N SER A 92 37.67 -31.99 -36.63
CA SER A 92 38.62 -32.75 -37.47
C SER A 92 40.02 -32.74 -36.84
#